data_AF-A0A6I6N0U6-F1
#
_entry.id   AF-A0A6I6N0U6-F1
#
_cell.length_a   1.000
_cell.length_b   1.000
_cell.length_c   1.000
_cell.angle_alpha   90.00
_cell.angle_beta   90.00
_cell.angle_gamma   90.00
#
_symmetry.space_group_name_H-M   'P 1'
#
loop_
_entity.id
_entity.type
_entity.pdbx_description
1 polymer ?
#
loop_
_entity_poly.entity_id
_entity_poly.type
_entity_poly.pdbx_seq_one_letter_code
_entity_poly.pdbx_strand_id
1 'polypeptide(L)'
;MHPDRATTPKLPHHTEHGAPPARFPGPVDTALRTAGWQPGRWDIKQAEIWADALREHASPAGHRHTVFPAAVEAWAEFGGLHITPGGPGRQIAPATLHLDPLHGRHLARTLGDLGLALGTELCPLGEETDTAAALAIDAEGRVYTLDHTGDWYVGPDIDHALTTLITGIEPVRLTAG
;
A
#
# COMPACT_ATOMS: atom_id res chain seq x y z
N MET A 1 -8.55 -51.52 55.26
CA MET A 1 -7.99 -50.15 55.26
C MET A 1 -6.99 -50.06 54.12
N HIS A 2 -7.37 -49.36 53.04
CA HIS A 2 -6.61 -49.19 51.80
C HIS A 2 -6.37 -47.68 51.66
N PRO A 3 -5.14 -47.16 51.52
CA PRO A 3 -4.94 -45.77 51.13
C PRO A 3 -4.73 -45.68 49.61
N ASP A 4 -5.62 -44.93 48.97
CA ASP A 4 -5.58 -44.50 47.58
C ASP A 4 -4.34 -43.64 47.27
N ARG A 5 -3.66 -43.95 46.17
CA ARG A 5 -2.67 -43.07 45.53
C ARG A 5 -3.42 -42.16 44.56
N ALA A 6 -3.54 -40.88 44.90
CA ALA A 6 -3.96 -39.86 43.95
C ALA A 6 -2.74 -39.37 43.15
N THR A 7 -2.68 -39.74 41.86
CA THR A 7 -1.74 -39.17 40.89
C THR A 7 -2.41 -37.97 40.21
N THR A 8 -1.95 -36.76 40.52
CA THR A 8 -2.37 -35.54 39.82
C THR A 8 -1.73 -35.48 38.42
N PRO A 9 -2.50 -35.30 37.33
CA PRO A 9 -1.91 -35.07 36.01
C PRO A 9 -1.36 -33.64 35.94
N LYS A 10 -0.07 -33.53 35.65
CA LYS A 10 0.62 -32.26 35.36
C LYS A 10 0.26 -31.85 33.94
N LEU A 11 -0.52 -30.78 33.76
CA LEU A 11 -0.74 -30.21 32.42
C LEU A 11 0.59 -29.71 31.85
N PRO A 12 0.89 -29.98 30.56
CA PRO A 12 2.03 -29.38 29.91
C PRO A 12 1.78 -27.88 29.71
N HIS A 13 2.68 -27.06 30.24
CA HIS A 13 2.81 -25.67 29.83
C HIS A 13 3.30 -25.66 28.37
N HIS A 14 2.38 -25.49 27.43
CA HIS A 14 2.73 -25.07 26.08
C HIS A 14 3.17 -23.61 26.15
N THR A 15 4.47 -23.40 26.32
CA THR A 15 5.09 -22.11 26.04
C THR A 15 5.13 -21.95 24.52
N GLU A 16 4.04 -21.46 23.94
CA GLU A 16 4.07 -20.91 22.59
C GLU A 16 5.08 -19.75 22.62
N HIS A 17 6.25 -19.96 22.04
CA HIS A 17 7.14 -18.86 21.69
C HIS A 17 6.42 -18.08 20.61
N GLY A 18 5.73 -17.02 21.04
CA GLY A 18 4.85 -16.22 20.20
C GLY A 18 5.58 -15.77 18.94
N ALA A 19 5.12 -16.25 17.79
CA ALA A 19 5.49 -15.64 16.53
C ALA A 19 5.14 -14.14 16.62
N PRO A 20 6.00 -13.24 16.10
CA PRO A 20 5.67 -11.82 16.05
C PRO A 20 4.29 -11.63 15.39
N PRO A 21 3.48 -10.67 15.87
CA PRO A 21 2.17 -10.42 15.28
C PRO A 21 2.33 -10.14 13.79
N ALA A 22 1.39 -10.66 12.99
CA ALA A 22 1.42 -10.45 11.54
C ALA A 22 1.33 -8.95 11.22
N ARG A 23 2.19 -8.47 10.31
CA ARG A 23 2.23 -7.07 9.84
C ARG A 23 0.88 -6.62 9.27
N PHE A 24 0.17 -7.52 8.60
CA PHE A 24 -1.11 -7.26 7.96
C PHE A 24 -2.25 -8.11 8.54
N PRO A 25 -3.50 -7.61 8.52
CA PRO A 25 -4.68 -8.43 8.80
C PRO A 25 -4.79 -9.63 7.84
N GLY A 26 -5.33 -10.76 8.31
CA GLY A 26 -5.37 -12.02 7.55
C GLY A 26 -5.83 -11.92 6.09
N PRO A 27 -6.95 -11.24 5.77
CA PRO A 27 -7.38 -11.06 4.39
C PRO A 27 -6.39 -10.27 3.52
N VAL A 28 -5.73 -9.26 4.10
CA VAL A 28 -4.74 -8.41 3.43
C VAL A 28 -3.44 -9.18 3.19
N ASP A 29 -2.93 -9.87 4.23
CA ASP A 29 -1.75 -10.74 4.12
C ASP A 29 -1.96 -11.83 3.06
N THR A 30 -3.16 -12.43 3.01
CA THR A 30 -3.50 -13.44 2.00
C THR A 30 -3.46 -12.85 0.59
N ALA A 31 -4.11 -11.71 0.35
CA ALA A 31 -4.12 -11.06 -0.97
C ALA A 31 -2.70 -10.67 -1.43
N LEU A 32 -1.89 -10.12 -0.52
CA LEU A 32 -0.49 -9.78 -0.79
C LEU A 32 0.36 -11.01 -1.14
N ARG A 33 0.23 -12.10 -0.36
CA ARG A 33 0.95 -13.34 -0.65
C ARG A 33 0.53 -13.98 -1.95
N THR A 34 -0.77 -13.96 -2.27
CA THR A 34 -1.28 -14.41 -3.56
C THR A 34 -0.72 -13.60 -4.72
N ALA A 35 -0.50 -12.29 -4.52
CA ALA A 35 0.16 -11.40 -5.48
C ALA A 35 1.69 -11.61 -5.58
N GLY A 36 2.27 -12.49 -4.74
CA GLY A 36 3.70 -12.80 -4.73
C GLY A 36 4.54 -11.99 -3.74
N TRP A 37 3.92 -11.19 -2.87
CA TRP A 37 4.63 -10.52 -1.78
C TRP A 37 5.01 -11.51 -0.68
N GLN A 38 6.18 -11.29 -0.08
CA GLN A 38 6.62 -11.97 1.13
C GLN A 38 7.33 -10.96 2.05
N PRO A 39 7.25 -11.13 3.37
CA PRO A 39 7.99 -10.29 4.30
C PRO A 39 9.49 -10.23 3.96
N GLY A 40 10.05 -9.04 3.91
CA GLY A 40 11.46 -8.81 3.52
C GLY A 40 11.72 -8.78 2.02
N ARG A 41 10.68 -8.82 1.17
CA ARG A 41 10.81 -8.50 -0.26
C ARG A 41 11.42 -7.11 -0.42
N TRP A 42 12.44 -7.00 -1.26
CA TRP A 42 13.12 -5.74 -1.55
C TRP A 42 13.79 -5.78 -2.93
N ASP A 43 13.17 -5.16 -3.93
CA ASP A 43 13.69 -5.03 -5.29
C ASP A 43 14.13 -3.58 -5.57
N ILE A 44 15.25 -3.19 -4.97
CA ILE A 44 15.78 -1.83 -5.13
C ILE A 44 16.18 -1.53 -6.57
N LYS A 45 16.62 -2.54 -7.34
CA LYS A 45 17.04 -2.35 -8.73
C LYS A 45 15.85 -1.93 -9.60
N GLN A 46 14.71 -2.61 -9.44
CA GLN A 46 13.50 -2.23 -10.15
C GLN A 46 13.00 -0.85 -9.72
N ALA A 47 13.07 -0.53 -8.43
CA ALA A 47 12.71 0.80 -7.92
C ALA A 47 13.58 1.93 -8.51
N GLU A 48 14.90 1.70 -8.66
CA GLU A 48 15.82 2.63 -9.32
C GLU A 48 15.50 2.82 -10.81
N ILE A 49 15.17 1.73 -11.53
CA ILE A 49 14.74 1.80 -12.94
C ILE A 49 13.49 2.68 -13.09
N TRP A 50 12.50 2.51 -12.21
CA TRP A 50 11.32 3.38 -12.22
C TRP A 50 11.64 4.82 -11.84
N ALA A 51 12.50 5.03 -10.85
CA ALA A 51 12.93 6.37 -10.46
C ALA A 51 13.56 7.12 -11.64
N ASP A 52 14.44 6.47 -12.39
CA ASP A 52 15.08 7.06 -13.57
C ASP A 52 14.06 7.34 -14.68
N ALA A 53 13.18 6.37 -14.98
CA ALA A 53 12.12 6.54 -15.98
C ALA A 53 11.19 7.72 -15.67
N LEU A 54 10.85 7.95 -14.40
CA LEU A 54 10.03 9.08 -13.96
C LEU A 54 10.79 10.41 -14.02
N ARG A 55 12.06 10.44 -13.61
CA ARG A 55 12.92 11.65 -13.65
C ARG A 55 13.22 12.11 -15.07
N GLU A 56 13.40 11.15 -15.98
CA GLU A 56 13.62 11.41 -17.41
C GLU A 56 12.36 11.90 -18.12
N HIS A 57 11.17 11.62 -17.57
CA HIS A 57 9.92 12.10 -18.14
C HIS A 57 9.67 13.57 -17.80
N ALA A 58 9.39 14.36 -18.83
CA ALA A 58 8.76 15.66 -18.70
C ALA A 58 7.46 15.66 -19.53
N SER A 59 6.40 16.23 -18.96
CA SER A 59 5.17 16.50 -19.70
C SER A 59 5.45 17.50 -20.84
N PRO A 60 4.58 17.60 -21.86
CA PRO A 60 4.73 18.60 -22.93
C PRO A 60 4.84 20.05 -22.43
N ALA A 61 4.26 20.34 -21.26
CA ALA A 61 4.32 21.65 -20.61
C ALA A 61 5.51 21.79 -19.63
N GLY A 62 6.43 20.82 -19.58
CA GLY A 62 7.65 20.88 -18.77
C GLY A 62 7.54 20.39 -17.33
N HIS A 63 6.35 20.01 -16.85
CA HIS A 63 6.18 19.40 -15.51
C HIS A 63 6.93 18.08 -15.42
N ARG A 64 7.58 17.85 -14.28
CA ARG A 64 8.39 16.66 -13.96
C ARG A 64 7.88 16.04 -12.66
N HIS A 65 8.13 14.74 -12.50
CA HIS A 65 7.91 14.07 -11.22
C HIS A 65 9.05 14.38 -10.24
N THR A 66 8.73 14.48 -8.96
CA THR A 66 9.71 14.37 -7.87
C THR A 66 9.76 12.92 -7.40
N VAL A 67 10.96 12.40 -7.16
CA VAL A 67 11.17 11.06 -6.59
C VAL A 67 12.00 11.18 -5.31
N PHE A 68 11.46 10.68 -4.21
CA PHE A 68 12.03 10.76 -2.86
C PHE A 68 12.03 9.37 -2.17
N PRO A 69 12.74 9.21 -1.03
CA PRO A 69 12.93 7.90 -0.39
C PRO A 69 11.65 7.12 -0.15
N ALA A 70 10.60 7.72 0.42
CA ALA A 70 9.35 7.02 0.71
C ALA A 70 8.74 6.32 -0.51
N ALA A 71 8.79 6.95 -1.69
CA ALA A 71 8.33 6.33 -2.93
C ALA A 71 9.22 5.15 -3.36
N VAL A 72 10.54 5.33 -3.32
CA VAL A 72 11.51 4.29 -3.70
C VAL A 72 11.41 3.07 -2.78
N GLU A 73 11.24 3.29 -1.48
CA GLU A 73 11.08 2.25 -0.47
C GLU A 73 9.77 1.47 -0.68
N ALA A 74 8.67 2.19 -0.93
CA ALA A 74 7.38 1.59 -1.28
C ALA A 74 7.47 0.72 -2.55
N TRP A 75 8.15 1.19 -3.59
CA TRP A 75 8.34 0.43 -4.83
C TRP A 75 9.27 -0.77 -4.64
N ALA A 76 10.34 -0.63 -3.86
CA ALA A 76 11.25 -1.73 -3.60
C ALA A 76 10.54 -2.86 -2.87
N GLU A 77 9.68 -2.56 -1.89
CA GLU A 77 8.94 -3.60 -1.18
C GLU A 77 7.73 -4.12 -1.95
N PHE A 78 6.89 -3.26 -2.53
CA PHE A 78 5.57 -3.62 -3.05
C PHE A 78 5.40 -3.43 -4.56
N GLY A 79 6.35 -2.78 -5.22
CA GLY A 79 6.24 -2.49 -6.65
C GLY A 79 6.19 -3.74 -7.51
N GLY A 80 5.41 -3.70 -8.58
CA GLY A 80 5.19 -4.79 -9.55
C GLY A 80 4.13 -5.81 -9.13
N LEU A 81 3.56 -5.67 -7.92
CA LEU A 81 2.48 -6.53 -7.46
C LEU A 81 1.16 -6.17 -8.16
N HIS A 82 0.46 -7.20 -8.61
CA HIS A 82 -0.94 -7.14 -9.02
C HIS A 82 -1.78 -7.80 -7.92
N ILE A 83 -2.53 -7.00 -7.17
CA ILE A 83 -3.25 -7.43 -5.97
C ILE A 83 -4.74 -7.48 -6.28
N THR A 84 -5.32 -8.68 -6.16
CA THR A 84 -6.76 -8.90 -6.31
C THR A 84 -7.36 -9.32 -4.96
N PRO A 85 -8.21 -8.49 -4.34
CA PRO A 85 -8.86 -8.83 -3.07
C PRO A 85 -9.80 -10.04 -3.18
N GLY A 86 -9.86 -10.86 -2.13
CA GLY A 86 -10.56 -12.15 -2.13
C GLY A 86 -11.96 -12.18 -1.51
N GLY A 87 -12.61 -11.04 -1.24
CA GLY A 87 -13.90 -11.01 -0.53
C GLY A 87 -14.66 -9.69 -0.67
N PRO A 88 -15.85 -9.57 -0.05
CA PRO A 88 -16.61 -8.32 -0.05
C PRO A 88 -15.88 -7.26 0.77
N GLY A 89 -16.05 -5.99 0.38
CA GLY A 89 -15.50 -4.89 1.14
C GLY A 89 -16.36 -4.50 2.33
N ARG A 90 -15.74 -3.77 3.26
CA ARG A 90 -16.37 -3.36 4.52
C ARG A 90 -17.38 -2.23 4.34
N GLN A 91 -17.09 -1.30 3.43
CA GLN A 91 -17.92 -0.12 3.15
C GLN A 91 -18.15 0.06 1.65
N ILE A 92 -17.09 -0.09 0.85
CA ILE A 92 -17.09 0.02 -0.60
C ILE A 92 -16.49 -1.25 -1.23
N ALA A 93 -16.53 -1.38 -2.56
CA ALA A 93 -15.85 -2.48 -3.23
C ALA A 93 -14.33 -2.43 -2.94
N PRO A 94 -13.68 -3.57 -2.61
CA PRO A 94 -12.23 -3.62 -2.50
C PRO A 94 -11.55 -3.31 -3.82
N ALA A 95 -10.45 -2.57 -3.76
CA ALA A 95 -9.72 -2.14 -4.93
C ALA A 95 -8.79 -3.24 -5.47
N THR A 96 -8.88 -3.55 -6.77
CA THR A 96 -7.84 -4.30 -7.49
C THR A 96 -6.69 -3.35 -7.80
N LEU A 97 -5.49 -3.66 -7.35
CA LEU A 97 -4.34 -2.74 -7.42
C LEU A 97 -3.25 -3.28 -8.33
N HIS A 98 -2.64 -2.38 -9.11
CA HIS A 98 -1.34 -2.62 -9.74
C HIS A 98 -0.34 -1.58 -9.26
N LEU A 99 0.65 -2.03 -8.48
CA LEU A 99 1.68 -1.15 -7.90
C LEU A 99 2.83 -0.95 -8.88
N ASP A 100 2.55 -0.33 -10.02
CA ASP A 100 3.56 0.12 -10.97
C ASP A 100 3.44 1.64 -11.15
N PRO A 101 4.44 2.42 -10.69
CA PRO A 101 4.37 3.88 -10.71
C PRO A 101 4.32 4.48 -12.12
N LEU A 102 4.60 3.69 -13.17
CA LEU A 102 4.50 4.16 -14.55
C LEU A 102 3.06 4.38 -15.02
N HIS A 103 2.04 3.87 -14.31
CA HIS A 103 0.64 4.24 -14.56
C HIS A 103 0.42 5.75 -14.36
N GLY A 104 1.13 6.34 -13.40
CA GLY A 104 1.12 7.77 -13.13
C GLY A 104 2.14 8.58 -13.95
N ARG A 105 2.86 7.98 -14.91
CA ARG A 105 3.94 8.67 -15.65
C ARG A 105 3.48 9.99 -16.26
N HIS A 106 2.26 10.06 -16.79
CA HIS A 106 1.75 11.26 -17.46
C HIS A 106 1.01 12.23 -16.52
N LEU A 107 0.98 11.95 -15.22
CA LEU A 107 0.28 12.75 -14.20
C LEU A 107 1.16 13.80 -13.52
N ALA A 108 2.36 14.09 -14.04
CA ALA A 108 3.33 15.01 -13.41
C ALA A 108 2.72 16.38 -13.07
N ARG A 109 1.83 16.91 -13.93
CA ARG A 109 1.10 18.15 -13.62
C ARG A 109 0.09 17.94 -12.50
N THR A 110 -0.79 16.95 -12.63
CA THR A 110 -1.87 16.67 -11.67
C THR A 110 -1.31 16.44 -10.26
N LEU A 111 -0.27 15.61 -10.14
CA LEU A 111 0.38 15.33 -8.86
C LEU A 111 1.13 16.56 -8.32
N GLY A 112 1.72 17.38 -9.20
CA GLY A 112 2.33 18.65 -8.80
C GLY A 112 1.31 19.66 -8.27
N ASP A 113 0.16 19.80 -8.93
CA ASP A 113 -0.93 20.70 -8.54
C ASP A 113 -1.55 20.26 -7.20
N LEU A 114 -1.80 18.95 -7.01
CA LEU A 114 -2.30 18.42 -5.73
C LEU A 114 -1.25 18.53 -4.62
N GLY A 115 0.02 18.20 -4.89
CA GLY A 115 1.10 18.33 -3.92
C GLY A 115 1.21 19.77 -3.40
N LEU A 116 1.15 20.75 -4.30
CA LEU A 116 1.14 22.17 -3.93
C LEU A 116 -0.03 22.52 -3.01
N ALA A 117 -1.23 22.03 -3.31
CA ALA A 117 -2.42 22.27 -2.48
C ALA A 117 -2.30 21.62 -1.08
N LEU A 118 -1.64 20.46 -0.98
CA LEU A 118 -1.38 19.76 0.27
C LEU A 118 -0.14 20.27 1.03
N GLY A 119 0.67 21.13 0.41
CA GLY A 119 1.94 21.58 0.97
C GLY A 119 3.01 20.49 1.07
N THR A 120 2.98 19.51 0.14
CA THR A 120 3.98 18.42 0.06
C THR A 120 4.32 18.10 -1.41
N GLU A 121 5.18 17.13 -1.65
CA GLU A 121 5.48 16.60 -2.98
C GLU A 121 4.88 15.21 -3.14
N LEU A 122 4.29 14.93 -4.30
CA LEU A 122 3.69 13.64 -4.60
C LEU A 122 4.47 12.88 -5.68
N CYS A 123 4.52 11.57 -5.53
CA CYS A 123 5.11 10.63 -6.46
C CYS A 123 4.09 9.53 -6.80
N PRO A 124 3.98 9.08 -8.06
CA PRO A 124 3.05 8.01 -8.40
C PRO A 124 3.44 6.68 -7.74
N LEU A 125 2.45 5.90 -7.32
CA LEU A 125 2.63 4.61 -6.66
C LEU A 125 2.09 3.45 -7.49
N GLY A 126 1.01 3.68 -8.24
CA GLY A 126 0.31 2.64 -9.00
C GLY A 126 -1.07 3.09 -9.44
N GLU A 127 -1.95 2.12 -9.66
CA GLU A 127 -3.35 2.34 -10.08
C GLU A 127 -4.30 1.32 -9.41
N GLU A 128 -5.51 1.75 -9.12
CA GLU A 128 -6.66 0.88 -8.93
C GLU A 128 -7.26 0.57 -10.30
N THR A 129 -7.06 -0.65 -10.77
CA THR A 129 -7.26 -1.01 -12.19
C THR A 129 -8.73 -1.08 -12.60
N ASP A 130 -9.65 -1.23 -11.63
CA ASP A 130 -11.08 -1.34 -11.89
C ASP A 130 -11.71 0.03 -12.22
N THR A 131 -11.15 1.11 -11.66
CA THR A 131 -11.67 2.49 -11.81
C THR A 131 -10.71 3.41 -12.55
N ALA A 132 -9.48 2.94 -12.82
CA ALA A 132 -8.36 3.75 -13.30
C ALA A 132 -8.00 4.91 -12.34
N ALA A 133 -8.27 4.74 -11.04
CA ALA A 133 -7.86 5.70 -10.03
C ALA A 133 -6.35 5.60 -9.81
N ALA A 134 -5.63 6.70 -9.92
CA ALA A 134 -4.19 6.73 -9.68
C ALA A 134 -3.91 6.65 -8.17
N LEU A 135 -2.89 5.89 -7.79
CA LEU A 135 -2.32 5.93 -6.44
C LEU A 135 -1.09 6.83 -6.43
N ALA A 136 -0.96 7.65 -5.40
CA ALA A 136 0.21 8.48 -5.15
C ALA A 136 0.65 8.38 -3.69
N ILE A 137 1.93 8.62 -3.45
CA ILE A 137 2.54 8.70 -2.12
C ILE A 137 3.26 10.04 -1.98
N ASP A 138 3.30 10.62 -0.79
CA ASP A 138 4.09 11.82 -0.51
C ASP A 138 5.42 11.56 0.19
N ALA A 139 6.21 12.62 0.38
CA ALA A 139 7.53 12.57 1.00
C ALA A 139 7.52 12.01 2.44
N GLU A 140 6.39 12.10 3.14
CA GLU A 140 6.18 11.56 4.47
C GLU A 140 5.67 10.11 4.46
N GLY A 141 5.35 9.57 3.28
CA GLY A 141 4.83 8.20 3.10
C GLY A 141 3.31 8.10 3.08
N ARG A 142 2.58 9.20 3.19
CA ARG A 142 1.12 9.20 3.16
C ARG A 142 0.62 8.87 1.75
N VAL A 143 -0.46 8.11 1.66
CA VAL A 143 -0.98 7.60 0.37
C VAL A 143 -2.33 8.24 0.04
N TYR A 144 -2.50 8.51 -1.25
CA TYR A 144 -3.65 9.17 -1.84
C TYR A 144 -4.16 8.39 -3.06
N THR A 145 -5.45 8.51 -3.34
CA THR A 145 -6.05 8.10 -4.62
C THR A 145 -6.65 9.30 -5.33
N LEU A 146 -6.59 9.30 -6.67
CA LEU A 146 -7.13 10.36 -7.52
C LEU A 146 -7.91 9.74 -8.67
N ASP A 147 -9.12 10.22 -8.90
CA ASP A 147 -9.93 9.84 -10.06
C ASP A 147 -10.77 11.01 -10.58
N HIS A 148 -11.63 10.75 -11.56
CA HIS A 148 -12.48 11.77 -12.19
C HIS A 148 -13.54 12.39 -11.24
N THR A 149 -13.73 11.84 -10.04
CA THR A 149 -14.68 12.28 -9.01
C THR A 149 -14.02 13.04 -7.85
N GLY A 150 -12.68 13.08 -7.79
CA GLY A 150 -11.92 13.85 -6.80
C GLY A 150 -10.58 13.25 -6.41
N ASP A 151 -10.12 13.65 -5.22
CA ASP A 151 -8.90 13.18 -4.57
C ASP A 151 -9.22 12.73 -3.14
N TRP A 152 -8.56 11.66 -2.66
CA TRP A 152 -8.78 11.11 -1.32
C TRP A 152 -7.46 10.81 -0.61
N TYR A 153 -7.49 10.99 0.70
CA TYR A 153 -6.48 10.48 1.61
C TYR A 153 -6.83 9.04 2.00
N VAL A 154 -5.89 8.12 1.78
CA VAL A 154 -6.10 6.67 1.99
C VAL A 154 -5.48 6.22 3.30
N GLY A 155 -4.29 6.71 3.64
CA GLY A 155 -3.62 6.29 4.86
C GLY A 155 -2.29 6.99 5.15
N PRO A 156 -1.79 6.88 6.39
CA PRO A 156 -0.55 7.52 6.83
C PRO A 156 0.71 6.87 6.28
N ASP A 157 0.63 5.63 5.81
CA ASP A 157 1.71 4.87 5.21
C ASP A 157 1.13 3.83 4.22
N ILE A 158 2.01 3.14 3.48
CA ILE A 158 1.61 2.13 2.50
C ILE A 158 0.90 0.93 3.13
N ASP A 159 1.22 0.55 4.37
CA ASP A 159 0.59 -0.60 5.02
C ASP A 159 -0.89 -0.32 5.34
N HIS A 160 -1.15 0.87 5.89
CA HIS A 160 -2.49 1.36 6.14
C HIS A 160 -3.25 1.57 4.84
N ALA A 161 -2.60 2.07 3.80
CA ALA A 161 -3.23 2.28 2.50
C ALA A 161 -3.67 0.96 1.86
N LEU A 162 -2.78 -0.02 1.80
CA LEU A 162 -3.09 -1.37 1.32
C LEU A 162 -4.21 -2.00 2.14
N THR A 163 -4.17 -1.87 3.47
CA THR A 163 -5.23 -2.37 4.34
C THR A 163 -6.58 -1.71 4.02
N THR A 164 -6.60 -0.39 3.86
CA THR A 164 -7.81 0.39 3.55
C THR A 164 -8.42 -0.06 2.22
N LEU A 165 -7.61 -0.09 1.16
CA LEU A 165 -8.03 -0.39 -0.20
C LEU A 165 -8.46 -1.86 -0.37
N ILE A 166 -7.66 -2.81 0.14
CA ILE A 166 -7.93 -4.26 -0.01
C ILE A 166 -9.11 -4.70 0.87
N THR A 167 -9.39 -4.01 1.98
CA THR A 167 -10.58 -4.31 2.79
C THR A 167 -11.82 -3.51 2.40
N GLY A 168 -11.73 -2.62 1.41
CA GLY A 168 -12.84 -1.78 0.97
C GLY A 168 -13.34 -0.83 2.07
N ILE A 169 -12.43 -0.24 2.84
CA ILE A 169 -12.73 0.89 3.73
C ILE A 169 -12.74 2.15 2.87
N GLU A 170 -13.73 3.02 3.09
CA GLU A 170 -13.89 4.25 2.33
C GLU A 170 -12.78 5.26 2.67
N PRO A 171 -11.97 5.71 1.70
CA PRO A 171 -10.98 6.76 1.91
C PRO A 171 -11.60 8.12 2.28
N VAL A 172 -10.82 8.99 2.92
CA VAL A 172 -11.29 10.32 3.33
C VAL A 172 -11.17 11.28 2.15
N ARG A 173 -12.29 11.83 1.68
CA ARG A 173 -12.29 12.78 0.57
C ARG A 173 -11.55 14.07 0.96
N LEU A 174 -10.60 14.48 0.13
CA LEU A 174 -9.93 15.77 0.27
C LEU A 174 -10.89 16.88 -0.13
N THR A 175 -10.92 17.95 0.65
CA THR A 175 -11.73 19.15 0.38
C THR A 175 -10.80 20.35 0.36
N ALA A 176 -11.07 21.28 -0.54
CA ALA A 176 -10.41 22.58 -0.49
C ALA A 176 -10.81 23.27 0.82
N GLY A 177 -9.81 23.64 1.62
CA GLY A 177 -9.99 24.46 2.82
C GLY A 177 -10.37 25.90 2.51
#